data_AF-A0A2S8GJ69-F1
#
_entry.id   AF-A0A2S8GJ69-F1
#
_cell.length_a   1.000
_cell.length_b   1.000
_cell.length_c   1.000
_cell.angle_alpha   90.00
_cell.angle_beta   90.00
_cell.angle_gamma   90.00
#
_symmetry.space_group_name_H-M   'P 1'
#
loop_
_entity.id
_entity.type
_entity.pdbx_description
1 polymer ?
#
loop_
_entity_poly.entity_id
_entity_poly.type
_entity_poly.pdbx_seq_one_letter_code
_entity_poly.pdbx_strand_id
1 'polypeptide(L)'
;MSDRNQALAILKQARDALLARMTTEILEQSEEIMADAEGESFLSEIETLYDRMGNKLAHLNQMIANLPSEVTEQPGEESSFERQDAAVEIEKARLPHFPLKVTPPEDTSELAERADLIGLPAPGTPLPKAPAFGRFVTLIEQGNVDEAGDLIGQILGISPFSGLKCAQTFAARYEADTAVVVQAMRIRHELVAHRFNEALMLMHECFGLQGVEAMVALHKMRDILAAPSSS
;
A
#
# COMPACT_ATOMS: atom_id res chain seq x y z
N MET A 1 40.92 -16.82 15.00
CA MET A 1 39.84 -16.61 14.01
C MET A 1 38.79 -15.78 14.70
N SER A 2 38.48 -14.59 14.18
CA SER A 2 37.53 -13.66 14.82
C SER A 2 36.16 -14.32 14.93
N ASP A 3 35.55 -14.33 16.12
CA ASP A 3 34.19 -14.82 16.38
C ASP A 3 33.16 -14.24 15.39
N ARG A 4 33.46 -13.06 14.83
CA ARG A 4 32.69 -12.35 13.81
C ARG A 4 32.67 -13.07 12.46
N ASN A 5 33.80 -13.63 12.01
CA ASN A 5 33.86 -14.42 10.78
C ASN A 5 33.12 -15.76 10.94
N GLN A 6 33.13 -16.31 12.16
CA GLN A 6 32.35 -17.50 12.50
C GLN A 6 30.84 -17.22 12.50
N ALA A 7 30.41 -16.08 13.06
CA ALA A 7 29.02 -15.64 13.00
C ALA A 7 28.54 -15.42 11.55
N LEU A 8 29.38 -14.79 10.71
CA LEU A 8 29.07 -14.56 9.29
C LEU A 8 28.97 -15.88 8.50
N ALA A 9 29.86 -16.84 8.78
CA ALA A 9 29.78 -18.18 8.19
C ALA A 9 28.48 -18.92 8.58
N ILE A 10 28.09 -18.84 9.85
CA ILE A 10 26.84 -19.44 10.34
C ILE A 10 25.62 -18.79 9.69
N LEU A 11 25.59 -17.46 9.55
CA LEU A 11 24.48 -16.75 8.90
C LEU A 11 24.36 -17.07 7.41
N LYS A 12 25.49 -17.18 6.70
CA LYS A 12 25.51 -17.65 5.30
C LYS A 12 24.97 -19.07 5.18
N GLN A 13 25.43 -19.98 6.05
CA GLN A 13 24.95 -21.36 6.08
C GLN A 13 23.44 -21.44 6.39
N ALA A 14 22.95 -20.63 7.32
CA ALA A 14 21.53 -20.56 7.66
C ALA A 14 20.68 -20.04 6.49
N ARG A 15 21.16 -19.02 5.76
CA ARG A 15 20.52 -18.52 4.54
C ARG A 15 20.44 -19.61 3.47
N ASP A 16 21.55 -20.30 3.21
CA ASP A 16 21.60 -21.31 2.15
C ASP A 16 20.70 -22.52 2.49
N ALA A 17 20.64 -22.92 3.76
CA ALA A 17 19.71 -23.94 4.23
C ALA A 17 18.23 -23.51 4.12
N LEU A 18 17.94 -22.23 4.37
CA LEU A 18 16.58 -21.70 4.25
C LEU A 18 16.14 -21.59 2.78
N LEU A 19 17.05 -21.22 1.88
CA LEU A 19 16.82 -21.25 0.44
C LEU A 19 16.52 -22.67 -0.05
N ALA A 20 17.31 -23.66 0.36
CA ALA A 20 17.07 -25.05 -0.02
C ALA A 20 15.70 -25.56 0.46
N ARG A 21 15.29 -25.18 1.68
CA ARG A 21 13.94 -25.49 2.19
C ARG A 21 12.85 -24.79 1.39
N MET A 22 13.03 -23.50 1.09
CA MET A 22 12.06 -22.73 0.29
C MET A 22 11.88 -23.33 -1.10
N THR A 23 12.97 -23.74 -1.75
CA THR A 23 12.88 -24.44 -3.03
C THR A 23 12.11 -25.76 -2.92
N THR A 24 12.32 -26.51 -1.84
CA THR A 24 11.61 -27.78 -1.62
C THR A 24 10.12 -27.55 -1.37
N GLU A 25 9.77 -26.59 -0.50
CA GLU A 25 8.38 -26.25 -0.14
C GLU A 25 7.61 -25.72 -1.37
N ILE A 26 8.24 -24.92 -2.24
CA ILE A 26 7.65 -24.47 -3.51
C ILE A 26 7.40 -25.63 -4.47
N LEU A 27 8.33 -26.60 -4.55
CA LEU A 27 8.14 -27.76 -5.44
C LEU A 27 7.03 -28.69 -4.92
N GLU A 28 6.97 -28.90 -3.61
CA GLU A 28 5.93 -29.71 -2.95
C GLU A 28 4.54 -29.08 -3.09
N GLN A 29 4.43 -27.76 -3.00
CA GLN A 29 3.17 -27.01 -3.11
C GLN A 29 2.91 -26.48 -4.53
N SER A 30 3.64 -26.96 -5.54
CA SER A 30 3.61 -26.37 -6.88
C SER A 30 2.23 -26.42 -7.54
N GLU A 31 1.47 -27.50 -7.36
CA GLU A 31 0.11 -27.61 -7.90
C GLU A 31 -0.86 -26.63 -7.23
N GLU A 32 -0.76 -26.48 -5.91
CA GLU A 32 -1.62 -25.59 -5.13
C GLU A 32 -1.30 -24.11 -5.44
N ILE A 33 -0.01 -23.78 -5.55
CA ILE A 33 0.49 -22.46 -5.99
C ILE A 33 0.02 -22.10 -7.40
N MET A 34 0.02 -23.08 -8.33
CA MET A 34 -0.48 -22.85 -9.68
C MET A 34 -2.00 -22.64 -9.68
N ALA A 35 -2.74 -23.39 -8.87
CA ALA A 35 -4.17 -23.20 -8.68
C ALA A 35 -4.48 -21.82 -8.05
N ASP A 36 -3.69 -21.33 -7.10
CA ASP A 36 -3.77 -19.96 -6.56
C ASP A 36 -3.50 -18.90 -7.64
N ALA A 37 -2.47 -19.11 -8.48
CA ALA A 37 -2.16 -18.20 -9.59
C ALA A 37 -3.27 -18.15 -10.66
N GLU A 38 -3.94 -19.27 -10.89
CA GLU A 38 -5.09 -19.39 -11.79
C GLU A 38 -6.40 -18.87 -11.15
N GLY A 39 -6.38 -18.58 -9.84
CA GLY A 39 -7.53 -18.10 -9.08
C GLY A 39 -8.53 -19.19 -8.71
N GLU A 40 -8.12 -20.46 -8.82
CA GLU A 40 -8.90 -21.63 -8.42
C GLU A 40 -8.75 -21.96 -6.93
N SER A 41 -7.68 -21.48 -6.27
CA SER A 41 -7.49 -21.59 -4.82
C SER A 41 -7.99 -20.34 -4.09
N PHE A 42 -8.72 -20.55 -2.98
CA PHE A 42 -9.15 -19.49 -2.06
C PHE A 42 -8.15 -19.23 -0.93
N LEU A 43 -7.15 -20.11 -0.79
CA LEU A 43 -6.10 -19.99 0.20
C LEU A 43 -4.90 -19.38 -0.52
N SER A 44 -4.63 -18.09 -0.29
CA SER A 44 -3.48 -17.36 -0.85
C SER A 44 -2.14 -18.00 -0.40
N GLU A 45 -1.80 -19.15 -0.96
CA GLU A 45 -0.62 -19.94 -0.62
C GLU A 45 0.64 -19.23 -1.06
N ILE A 46 0.58 -18.50 -2.18
CA ILE A 46 1.67 -17.64 -2.65
C ILE A 46 2.00 -16.58 -1.59
N GLU A 47 0.98 -15.91 -1.06
CA GLU A 47 1.17 -14.88 -0.02
C GLU A 47 1.69 -15.51 1.28
N THR A 48 1.15 -16.67 1.66
CA THR A 48 1.54 -17.37 2.88
C THR A 48 3.00 -17.83 2.83
N LEU A 49 3.46 -18.36 1.69
CA LEU A 49 4.83 -18.81 1.48
C LEU A 49 5.80 -17.62 1.44
N TYR A 50 5.40 -16.53 0.77
CA TYR A 50 6.15 -15.28 0.75
C TYR A 50 6.33 -14.67 2.15
N ASP A 51 5.25 -14.57 2.93
CA ASP A 51 5.32 -14.00 4.28
C ASP A 51 6.14 -14.87 5.23
N ARG A 52 6.03 -16.20 5.13
CA ARG A 52 6.71 -17.11 6.04
C ARG A 52 8.21 -17.21 5.77
N MET A 53 8.62 -17.28 4.51
CA MET A 53 10.02 -17.53 4.11
C MET A 53 10.73 -16.29 3.60
N GLY A 54 10.05 -15.43 2.86
CA GLY A 54 10.58 -14.16 2.35
C GLY A 54 11.02 -13.24 3.48
N ASN A 55 10.19 -13.07 4.52
CA ASN A 55 10.55 -12.24 5.68
C ASN A 55 11.78 -12.80 6.43
N LYS A 56 11.89 -14.12 6.57
CA LYS A 56 13.05 -14.76 7.22
C LYS A 56 14.34 -14.58 6.41
N LEU A 57 14.27 -14.69 5.07
CA LEU A 57 15.42 -14.41 4.19
C LEU A 57 15.81 -12.94 4.21
N ALA A 58 14.84 -12.03 4.20
CA ALA A 58 15.09 -10.60 4.29
C ALA A 58 15.82 -10.25 5.59
N HIS A 59 15.37 -10.79 6.73
CA HIS A 59 16.02 -10.59 8.03
C HIS A 59 17.44 -11.18 8.06
N LEU A 60 17.66 -12.38 7.51
CA LEU A 60 19.00 -12.98 7.43
C LEU A 60 19.95 -12.16 6.55
N ASN A 61 19.48 -11.69 5.40
CA ASN A 61 20.28 -10.84 4.51
C ASN A 61 20.60 -9.48 5.16
N GLN A 62 19.66 -8.90 5.91
CA GLN A 62 19.89 -7.67 6.66
C GLN A 62 20.92 -7.89 7.79
N MET A 63 20.87 -9.02 8.49
CA MET A 63 21.88 -9.38 9.50
C MET A 63 23.27 -9.56 8.88
N ILE A 64 23.36 -10.19 7.70
CA ILE A 64 24.62 -10.34 6.96
C ILE A 64 25.16 -8.98 6.50
N ALA A 65 24.29 -8.11 5.98
CA ALA A 65 24.68 -6.78 5.50
C ALA A 65 25.10 -5.81 6.62
N ASN A 66 24.48 -5.94 7.81
CA ASN A 66 24.79 -5.11 8.98
C ASN A 66 26.00 -5.59 9.77
N LEU A 67 26.60 -6.73 9.41
CA LEU A 67 27.89 -7.14 9.94
C LEU A 67 28.98 -6.39 9.16
N PRO A 68 29.65 -5.39 9.76
CA PRO A 68 30.75 -4.72 9.08
C PRO A 68 31.82 -5.76 8.77
N SER A 69 32.12 -5.93 7.48
CA SER A 69 33.29 -6.69 7.03
C SER A 69 34.51 -6.03 7.65
N GLU A 70 35.33 -6.78 8.39
CA GLU A 70 36.68 -6.33 8.74
C GLU A 70 37.38 -6.02 7.40
N VAL A 71 37.62 -4.73 7.16
CA VAL A 71 38.41 -4.24 6.04
C VAL A 71 39.75 -4.94 6.13
N THR A 72 39.94 -5.94 5.27
CA THR A 72 41.28 -6.44 4.98
C THR A 72 41.95 -5.32 4.21
N GLU A 73 42.88 -4.62 4.85
CA GLU A 73 43.75 -3.64 4.22
C GLU A 73 44.38 -4.28 2.96
N GLN A 74 43.93 -3.87 1.78
CA GLN A 74 44.73 -3.96 0.57
C GLN A 74 45.34 -2.58 0.33
N PRO A 75 46.67 -2.44 0.35
CA PRO A 75 47.32 -1.19 0.03
C PRO A 75 47.43 -1.06 -1.50
N GLY A 76 47.02 0.11 -2.01
CA GLY A 76 47.51 0.67 -3.26
C GLY A 76 46.60 0.50 -4.48
N GLU A 77 45.85 1.54 -4.81
CA GLU A 77 46.11 2.30 -6.03
C GLU A 77 45.51 3.69 -5.89
N GLU A 78 46.39 4.68 -5.83
CA GLU A 78 46.07 6.10 -5.89
C GLU A 78 45.49 6.41 -7.28
N SER A 79 44.22 6.76 -7.34
CA SER A 79 43.72 7.64 -8.40
C SER A 79 43.08 8.85 -7.73
N SER A 80 43.91 9.88 -7.59
CA SER A 80 43.50 11.26 -7.36
C SER A 80 42.40 11.66 -8.34
N PHE A 81 41.17 11.80 -7.86
CA PHE A 81 40.14 12.58 -8.53
C PHE A 81 39.79 13.77 -7.64
N GLU A 82 40.10 14.94 -8.17
CA GLU A 82 39.94 16.25 -7.56
C GLU A 82 38.48 16.48 -7.16
N ARG A 83 38.32 16.93 -5.92
CA ARG A 83 37.08 17.47 -5.38
C ARG A 83 36.85 18.85 -6.02
N GLN A 84 35.95 18.92 -7.00
CA GLN A 84 35.35 20.19 -7.42
C GLN A 84 33.99 20.33 -6.74
N ASP A 85 33.99 21.06 -5.62
CA ASP A 85 32.81 21.74 -5.12
C ASP A 85 32.30 22.72 -6.18
N ALA A 86 31.16 22.42 -6.78
CA ALA A 86 30.35 23.40 -7.48
C ALA A 86 28.87 23.09 -7.25
N ALA A 87 28.21 23.93 -6.46
CA ALA A 87 26.77 23.92 -6.28
C ALA A 87 26.11 24.25 -7.63
N VAL A 88 25.37 23.30 -8.19
CA VAL A 88 24.50 23.54 -9.34
C VAL A 88 23.18 24.09 -8.81
N GLU A 89 23.03 25.42 -8.87
CA GLU A 89 21.75 26.09 -8.70
C GLU A 89 20.79 25.63 -9.81
N ILE A 90 19.78 24.85 -9.43
CA ILE A 90 18.65 24.57 -10.31
C ILE A 90 17.73 25.80 -10.30
N GLU A 91 17.70 26.52 -11.42
CA GLU A 91 16.79 27.64 -11.68
C GLU A 91 15.34 27.25 -11.37
N LYS A 92 14.74 27.95 -10.40
CA LYS A 92 13.30 27.88 -10.13
C LYS A 92 12.54 28.50 -11.31
N ALA A 93 11.93 27.64 -12.13
CA ALA A 93 10.92 28.06 -13.10
C ALA A 93 9.80 28.83 -12.38
N ARG A 94 9.70 30.15 -12.64
CA ARG A 94 8.64 31.01 -12.13
C ARG A 94 7.40 30.81 -12.99
N LEU A 95 6.33 30.27 -12.40
CA LEU A 95 4.99 30.31 -12.99
C LEU A 95 4.49 31.77 -13.06
N PRO A 96 3.73 32.16 -14.10
CA PRO A 96 3.17 33.50 -14.21
C PRO A 96 2.08 33.73 -13.13
N HIS A 97 2.30 34.73 -12.29
CA HIS A 97 1.34 35.23 -11.31
C HIS A 97 0.10 35.82 -12.02
N PHE A 98 -1.07 35.20 -11.84
CA PHE A 98 -2.36 35.86 -12.08
C PHE A 98 -2.83 36.53 -10.77
N PRO A 99 -3.04 37.86 -10.73
CA PRO A 99 -3.58 38.52 -9.55
C PRO A 99 -5.11 38.37 -9.51
N LEU A 100 -5.62 37.38 -8.78
CA LEU A 100 -7.02 37.38 -8.36
C LEU A 100 -7.18 38.28 -7.14
N LYS A 101 -7.72 39.49 -7.33
CA LYS A 101 -8.24 40.32 -6.25
C LYS A 101 -9.44 39.60 -5.65
N VAL A 102 -9.26 39.02 -4.47
CA VAL A 102 -10.37 38.55 -3.63
C VAL A 102 -10.77 39.70 -2.71
N THR A 103 -11.84 40.40 -3.06
CA THR A 103 -12.64 41.21 -2.12
C THR A 103 -13.51 40.27 -1.29
N PRO A 104 -13.49 40.32 0.05
CA PRO A 104 -14.40 39.54 0.86
C PRO A 104 -15.77 40.22 0.87
N PRO A 105 -16.88 39.51 0.59
CA PRO A 105 -18.18 39.94 1.08
C PRO A 105 -18.36 39.46 2.52
N GLU A 106 -18.47 40.43 3.43
CA GLU A 106 -19.26 40.27 4.64
C GLU A 106 -20.72 40.01 4.22
N ASP A 107 -21.35 38.95 4.75
CA ASP A 107 -22.63 39.09 5.46
C ASP A 107 -23.19 37.75 5.99
N THR A 108 -23.65 37.85 7.24
CA THR A 108 -24.76 37.12 7.89
C THR A 108 -24.64 35.60 8.07
N SER A 109 -24.34 35.20 9.31
CA SER A 109 -24.74 33.90 9.85
C SER A 109 -25.75 34.15 10.99
N GLU A 110 -27.04 34.12 10.64
CA GLU A 110 -28.13 33.96 11.60
C GLU A 110 -28.60 32.51 11.58
N LEU A 111 -28.38 31.84 12.72
CA LEU A 111 -29.26 30.87 13.39
C LEU A 111 -30.17 29.97 12.52
N ALA A 112 -29.85 28.67 12.50
CA ALA A 112 -30.86 27.63 12.63
C ALA A 112 -30.27 26.39 13.31
N GLU A 113 -30.56 26.29 14.60
CA GLU A 113 -30.40 25.11 15.44
C GLU A 113 -31.13 23.91 14.83
N ARG A 114 -30.40 22.85 14.50
CA ARG A 114 -30.89 21.47 14.66
C ARG A 114 -29.78 20.63 15.27
N ALA A 115 -29.86 20.54 16.59
CA ALA A 115 -29.17 19.54 17.38
C ALA A 115 -29.75 18.16 17.02
N ASP A 116 -28.96 17.36 16.30
CA ASP A 116 -28.93 15.91 16.44
C ASP A 116 -27.53 15.41 16.03
N LEU A 117 -26.64 15.49 17.03
CA LEU A 117 -25.53 14.59 17.34
C LEU A 117 -24.91 13.78 16.18
N ILE A 118 -24.39 14.47 15.17
CA ILE A 118 -23.22 13.99 14.43
C ILE A 118 -22.04 14.17 15.38
N GLY A 119 -21.61 13.07 16.00
CA GLY A 119 -20.35 13.01 16.73
C GLY A 119 -19.21 13.28 15.75
N LEU A 120 -18.79 14.54 15.66
CA LEU A 120 -17.55 14.93 15.00
C LEU A 120 -16.42 14.07 15.59
N PRO A 121 -15.69 13.27 14.79
CA PRO A 121 -14.49 12.64 15.30
C PRO A 121 -13.48 13.75 15.61
N ALA A 122 -13.02 13.76 16.86
CA ALA A 122 -12.07 14.74 17.37
C ALA A 122 -10.80 14.81 16.49
N PRO A 123 -10.20 16.01 16.30
CA PRO A 123 -8.93 16.16 15.58
C PRO A 123 -7.83 15.39 16.31
N GLY A 124 -7.24 14.39 15.65
CA GLY A 124 -6.11 13.63 16.18
C GLY A 124 -6.37 12.14 16.45
N THR A 125 -7.49 11.57 15.99
CA THR A 125 -7.61 10.11 15.93
C THR A 125 -6.72 9.57 14.81
N PRO A 126 -5.70 8.75 15.09
CA PRO A 126 -4.94 8.10 14.03
C PRO A 126 -5.90 7.21 13.26
N LEU A 127 -6.00 7.43 11.94
CA LEU A 127 -6.68 6.49 11.05
C LEU A 127 -6.09 5.09 11.31
N PRO A 128 -6.92 4.08 11.60
CA PRO A 128 -6.42 2.76 11.93
C PRO A 128 -5.57 2.22 10.77
N LYS A 129 -4.30 1.89 11.07
CA LYS A 129 -3.29 1.30 10.19
C LYS A 129 -3.69 -0.13 9.79
N ALA A 130 -4.73 -0.28 8.95
CA ALA A 130 -5.35 -1.52 8.46
C ALA A 130 -5.85 -2.50 9.56
N PRO A 131 -6.96 -3.25 9.34
CA PRO A 131 -7.59 -3.60 8.07
C PRO A 131 -8.88 -2.80 7.85
N ALA A 132 -8.77 -1.60 7.28
CA ALA A 132 -9.94 -0.77 6.97
C ALA A 132 -10.81 -1.45 5.89
N PHE A 133 -10.19 -2.11 4.92
CA PHE A 133 -10.93 -2.86 3.89
C PHE A 133 -11.56 -4.17 4.41
N GLY A 134 -10.92 -4.87 5.36
CA GLY A 134 -11.53 -6.04 5.99
C GLY A 134 -12.84 -5.67 6.71
N ARG A 135 -12.86 -4.53 7.41
CA ARG A 135 -14.09 -4.00 8.01
C ARG A 135 -15.16 -3.65 6.98
N PHE A 136 -14.77 -3.10 5.83
CA PHE A 136 -15.70 -2.84 4.72
C PHE A 136 -16.37 -4.14 4.26
N VAL A 137 -15.58 -5.18 3.98
CA VAL A 137 -16.13 -6.48 3.53
C VAL A 137 -17.05 -7.08 4.59
N THR A 138 -16.68 -7.05 5.88
CA THR A 138 -17.54 -7.53 6.96
C THR A 138 -18.86 -6.77 7.05
N LEU A 139 -18.87 -5.45 6.81
CA LEU A 139 -20.12 -4.66 6.78
C LEU A 139 -21.01 -5.06 5.61
N ILE A 140 -20.42 -5.34 4.44
CA ILE A 140 -21.14 -5.84 3.27
C ILE A 140 -21.73 -7.23 3.55
N GLU A 141 -20.96 -8.14 4.16
CA GLU A 141 -21.44 -9.48 4.56
C GLU A 141 -22.59 -9.44 5.57
N GLN A 142 -22.59 -8.44 6.45
CA GLN A 142 -23.66 -8.21 7.43
C GLN A 142 -24.89 -7.50 6.82
N GLY A 143 -24.83 -7.10 5.55
CA GLY A 143 -25.89 -6.35 4.87
C GLY A 143 -25.94 -4.86 5.24
N ASN A 144 -24.95 -4.35 5.96
CA ASN A 144 -24.86 -2.94 6.39
C ASN A 144 -24.21 -2.08 5.30
N VAL A 145 -24.90 -1.94 4.16
CA VAL A 145 -24.38 -1.25 2.97
C VAL A 145 -24.18 0.26 3.20
N ASP A 146 -25.05 0.89 4.00
CA ASP A 146 -24.96 2.33 4.28
C ASP A 146 -23.68 2.67 5.06
N GLU A 147 -23.40 1.94 6.14
CA GLU A 147 -22.17 2.10 6.93
C GLU A 147 -20.91 1.72 6.13
N ALA A 148 -21.02 0.69 5.28
CA ALA A 148 -19.94 0.33 4.36
C ALA A 148 -19.64 1.47 3.36
N GLY A 149 -20.67 2.18 2.90
CA GLY A 149 -20.58 3.33 2.02
C GLY A 149 -19.83 4.51 2.63
N ASP A 150 -20.14 4.83 3.89
CA ASP A 150 -19.43 5.88 4.63
C ASP A 150 -17.97 5.50 4.86
N LEU A 151 -17.71 4.25 5.22
CA LEU A 151 -16.36 3.76 5.49
C LEU A 151 -15.49 3.76 4.22
N ILE A 152 -16.00 3.25 3.09
CA ILE A 152 -15.24 3.28 1.83
C ILE A 152 -15.06 4.71 1.31
N GLY A 153 -16.06 5.58 1.52
CA GLY A 153 -15.98 6.99 1.20
C GLY A 153 -14.82 7.69 1.92
N GLN A 154 -14.66 7.41 3.21
CA GLN A 154 -13.56 7.94 4.02
C GLN A 154 -12.20 7.37 3.60
N ILE A 155 -12.12 6.08 3.29
CA ILE A 155 -10.87 5.42 2.88
C ILE A 155 -10.38 5.97 1.54
N LEU A 156 -11.28 6.04 0.55
CA LEU A 156 -10.95 6.47 -0.81
C LEU A 156 -10.94 8.01 -0.96
N GLY A 157 -11.44 8.75 0.03
CA GLY A 157 -11.53 10.21 -0.04
C GLY A 157 -12.53 10.71 -1.08
N ILE A 158 -13.62 9.96 -1.29
CA ILE A 158 -14.70 10.30 -2.23
C ILE A 158 -15.92 10.85 -1.49
N SER A 159 -16.87 11.44 -2.22
CA SER A 159 -18.09 11.99 -1.61
C SER A 159 -18.91 10.89 -0.92
N PRO A 160 -19.66 11.19 0.16
CA PRO A 160 -20.51 10.20 0.83
C PRO A 160 -21.52 9.53 -0.11
N PHE A 161 -22.09 10.30 -1.04
CA PHE A 161 -23.01 9.79 -2.05
C PHE A 161 -22.34 8.82 -3.02
N SER A 162 -21.09 9.10 -3.42
CA SER A 162 -20.30 8.21 -4.27
C SER A 162 -19.89 6.96 -3.48
N GLY A 163 -19.53 7.11 -2.20
CA GLY A 163 -19.23 6.00 -1.29
C GLY A 163 -20.39 5.01 -1.14
N LEU A 164 -21.61 5.52 -0.95
CA LEU A 164 -22.83 4.72 -0.93
C LEU A 164 -23.02 3.92 -2.23
N LYS A 165 -22.89 4.58 -3.39
CA LYS A 165 -22.98 3.90 -4.70
C LYS A 165 -21.90 2.84 -4.88
N CYS A 166 -20.70 3.09 -4.37
CA CYS A 166 -19.61 2.11 -4.39
C CYS A 166 -19.97 0.89 -3.58
N ALA A 167 -20.45 1.07 -2.34
CA ALA A 167 -20.85 -0.02 -1.47
C ALA A 167 -22.03 -0.82 -2.06
N GLN A 168 -23.03 -0.15 -2.65
CA GLN A 168 -24.14 -0.82 -3.34
C GLN A 168 -23.66 -1.64 -4.54
N THR A 169 -22.77 -1.06 -5.36
CA THR A 169 -22.21 -1.76 -6.53
C THR A 169 -21.38 -2.96 -6.11
N PHE A 170 -20.56 -2.79 -5.07
CA PHE A 170 -19.72 -3.84 -4.52
C PHE A 170 -20.58 -4.96 -3.90
N ALA A 171 -21.61 -4.62 -3.12
CA ALA A 171 -22.55 -5.59 -2.55
C ALA A 171 -23.27 -6.41 -3.64
N ALA A 172 -23.81 -5.73 -4.66
CA ALA A 172 -24.48 -6.40 -5.77
C ALA A 172 -23.56 -7.35 -6.54
N ARG A 173 -22.27 -6.99 -6.68
CA ARG A 173 -21.26 -7.86 -7.30
C ARG A 173 -20.83 -8.98 -6.38
N TYR A 174 -20.71 -8.73 -5.08
CA TYR A 174 -20.35 -9.73 -4.07
C TYR A 174 -21.39 -10.84 -3.97
N GLU A 175 -22.67 -10.50 -4.08
CA GLU A 175 -23.77 -11.48 -4.15
C GLU A 175 -23.70 -12.36 -5.41
N ALA A 176 -23.19 -11.83 -6.51
CA ALA A 176 -23.05 -12.56 -7.77
C ALA A 176 -21.75 -13.39 -7.84
N ASP A 177 -20.65 -12.85 -7.33
CA ASP A 177 -19.31 -13.43 -7.37
C ASP A 177 -18.46 -12.91 -6.19
N THR A 178 -18.09 -13.81 -5.28
CA THR A 178 -17.24 -13.49 -4.13
C THR A 178 -15.80 -13.19 -4.52
N ALA A 179 -15.37 -13.54 -5.74
CA ALA A 179 -14.05 -13.21 -6.27
C ALA A 179 -13.81 -11.70 -6.41
N VAL A 180 -14.86 -10.88 -6.37
CA VAL A 180 -14.75 -9.40 -6.39
C VAL A 180 -13.89 -8.87 -5.23
N VAL A 181 -13.84 -9.60 -4.10
CA VAL A 181 -12.97 -9.23 -2.95
C VAL A 181 -11.50 -9.38 -3.34
N VAL A 182 -11.14 -10.47 -4.03
CA VAL A 182 -9.77 -10.72 -4.50
C VAL A 182 -9.38 -9.69 -5.57
N GLN A 183 -10.29 -9.36 -6.48
CA GLN A 183 -10.09 -8.31 -7.48
C GLN A 183 -9.84 -6.94 -6.83
N ALA A 184 -10.59 -6.59 -5.78
CA ALA A 184 -10.37 -5.34 -5.05
C ALA A 184 -9.00 -5.31 -4.34
N MET A 185 -8.52 -6.45 -3.84
CA MET A 185 -7.17 -6.53 -3.26
C MET A 185 -6.07 -6.35 -4.32
N ARG A 186 -6.28 -6.83 -5.55
CA ARG A 186 -5.33 -6.66 -6.66
C ARG A 186 -5.06 -5.20 -7.02
N ILE A 187 -5.99 -4.27 -6.74
CA ILE A 187 -5.79 -2.82 -6.96
C ILE A 187 -4.52 -2.33 -6.28
N ARG A 188 -4.24 -2.80 -5.06
CA ARG A 188 -3.01 -2.44 -4.34
C ARG A 188 -1.76 -2.97 -5.06
N HIS A 189 -1.81 -4.19 -5.58
CA HIS A 189 -0.70 -4.79 -6.31
C HIS A 189 -0.39 -4.00 -7.59
N GLU A 190 -1.42 -3.69 -8.38
CA GLU A 190 -1.30 -2.93 -9.63
C GLU A 190 -0.77 -1.50 -9.39
N LEU A 191 -1.16 -0.86 -8.28
CA LEU A 191 -0.65 0.46 -7.89
C LEU A 191 0.85 0.43 -7.57
N VAL A 192 1.34 -0.61 -6.88
CA VAL A 192 2.77 -0.78 -6.58
C VAL A 192 3.56 -1.12 -7.85
N ALA A 193 2.97 -1.90 -8.76
CA ALA A 193 3.54 -2.23 -10.07
C ALA A 193 3.51 -1.07 -11.08
N HIS A 194 3.03 0.12 -10.68
CA HIS A 194 2.84 1.30 -11.54
C HIS A 194 1.92 1.08 -12.75
N ARG A 195 1.02 0.09 -12.67
CA ARG A 195 0.02 -0.23 -13.71
C ARG A 195 -1.29 0.48 -13.42
N PHE A 196 -1.29 1.80 -13.60
CA PHE A 196 -2.45 2.65 -13.26
C PHE A 196 -3.71 2.34 -14.08
N ASN A 197 -3.57 1.96 -15.34
CA ASN A 197 -4.72 1.65 -16.19
C ASN A 197 -5.46 0.39 -15.72
N GLU A 198 -4.72 -0.65 -15.32
CA GLU A 198 -5.30 -1.87 -14.73
C GLU A 198 -6.00 -1.56 -13.41
N ALA A 199 -5.38 -0.74 -12.56
CA ALA A 199 -6.00 -0.30 -11.32
C ALA A 199 -7.29 0.53 -11.53
N LEU A 200 -7.36 1.33 -12.60
CA LEU A 200 -8.58 2.05 -12.99
C LEU A 200 -9.69 1.11 -13.46
N MET A 201 -9.34 0.09 -14.24
CA MET A 201 -10.32 -0.93 -14.67
C MET A 201 -10.87 -1.68 -13.46
N LEU A 202 -9.99 -2.11 -12.55
CA LEU A 202 -10.41 -2.78 -11.31
C LEU A 202 -11.26 -1.88 -10.41
N MET A 203 -11.00 -0.57 -10.35
CA MET A 203 -11.85 0.37 -9.61
C MET A 203 -13.27 0.45 -10.17
N HIS A 204 -13.39 0.43 -11.49
CA HIS A 204 -14.69 0.39 -12.15
C HIS A 204 -15.38 -0.96 -11.95
N GLU A 205 -14.64 -2.05 -12.05
CA GLU A 205 -15.17 -3.41 -11.90
C GLU A 205 -15.51 -3.76 -10.45
N CYS A 206 -14.82 -3.25 -9.45
CA CYS A 206 -15.15 -3.58 -8.07
C CYS A 206 -16.16 -2.58 -7.49
N PHE A 207 -15.97 -1.28 -7.74
CA PHE A 207 -16.69 -0.21 -7.05
C PHE A 207 -17.58 0.62 -7.98
N GLY A 208 -17.57 0.40 -9.30
CA GLY A 208 -18.34 1.21 -10.25
C GLY A 208 -17.82 2.64 -10.41
N LEU A 209 -16.62 2.93 -9.90
CA LEU A 209 -16.01 4.26 -9.99
C LEU A 209 -15.48 4.53 -11.40
N GLN A 210 -15.69 5.75 -11.90
CA GLN A 210 -15.24 6.16 -13.22
C GLN A 210 -14.62 7.56 -13.21
N GLY A 211 -13.79 7.83 -14.21
CA GLY A 211 -13.26 9.18 -14.47
C GLY A 211 -12.50 9.79 -13.30
N VAL A 212 -12.90 11.00 -12.91
CA VAL A 212 -12.19 11.79 -11.88
C VAL A 212 -12.27 11.15 -10.50
N GLU A 213 -13.39 10.52 -10.15
CA GLU A 213 -13.55 9.88 -8.84
C GLU A 213 -12.62 8.67 -8.67
N ALA A 214 -12.48 7.85 -9.71
CA ALA A 214 -11.54 6.73 -9.72
C ALA A 214 -10.08 7.21 -9.61
N MET A 215 -9.73 8.31 -10.27
CA MET A 215 -8.39 8.91 -10.16
C MET A 215 -8.09 9.43 -8.76
N VAL A 216 -9.05 10.11 -8.12
CA VAL A 216 -8.90 10.60 -6.74
C VAL A 216 -8.72 9.43 -5.77
N ALA A 217 -9.54 8.40 -5.89
CA ALA A 217 -9.46 7.19 -5.07
C ALA A 217 -8.09 6.49 -5.20
N LEU A 218 -7.60 6.30 -6.43
CA LEU A 218 -6.29 5.68 -6.67
C LEU A 218 -5.13 6.55 -6.16
N HIS A 219 -5.22 7.87 -6.32
CA HIS A 219 -4.19 8.78 -5.77
C HIS A 219 -4.14 8.66 -4.25
N LYS A 220 -5.31 8.65 -3.60
CA LYS A 220 -5.42 8.50 -2.16
C LYS A 220 -4.86 7.17 -1.67
N MET A 221 -5.18 6.07 -2.35
CA MET A 221 -4.63 4.75 -2.05
C MET A 221 -3.10 4.71 -2.21
N ARG A 222 -2.57 5.34 -3.27
CA ARG A 222 -1.13 5.46 -3.47
C ARG A 222 -0.46 6.25 -2.35
N ASP A 223 -1.07 7.36 -1.91
CA ASP A 223 -0.54 8.16 -0.79
C ASP A 223 -0.53 7.36 0.53
N ILE A 224 -1.57 6.54 0.76
CA ILE A 224 -1.63 5.62 1.92
C ILE A 224 -0.52 4.57 1.84
N LEU A 225 -0.22 4.04 0.66
CA LEU A 225 0.85 3.05 0.45
C LEU A 225 2.26 3.66 0.53
N ALA A 226 2.42 4.92 0.09
CA ALA A 226 3.68 5.64 0.09
C ALA A 226 4.03 6.29 1.43
N ALA A 227 3.04 6.47 2.32
CA ALA A 227 3.28 6.96 3.67
C ALA A 227 4.18 5.96 4.42
N PRO A 228 5.41 6.34 4.81
CA PRO A 228 6.26 5.47 5.59
C PRO A 228 5.56 5.19 6.91
N SER A 229 5.56 3.92 7.31
CA SER A 229 5.18 3.47 8.64
C SER A 229 6.03 4.18 9.69
N SER A 230 5.66 5.40 10.08
CA SER A 230 6.20 6.09 11.24
C SER A 230 5.58 5.47 12.47
N SER A 231 6.25 4.43 12.97
CA SER A 231 6.24 3.95 14.36
C SER A 231 7.52 3.16 14.55
#